data_AF-A0A7X7BLE5-F1
#
_entry.id   AF-A0A7X7BLE5-F1
#
_cell.length_a   1.000
_cell.length_b   1.000
_cell.length_c   1.000
_cell.angle_alpha   90.00
_cell.angle_beta   90.00
_cell.angle_gamma   90.00
#
_symmetry.space_group_name_H-M   'P 1'
#
loop_
_entity.id
_entity.type
_entity.pdbx_description
1 polymer ?
#
loop_
_entity_poly.entity_id
_entity_poly.type
_entity_poly.pdbx_seq_one_letter_code
_entity_poly.pdbx_strand_id
1 'polypeptide(L)'
;MAFDDRPKSLNFIEEIITNDLENGVVESIITRFPPEPNGYLHIGHAKSICLNFGLAIQFEGKCNLRFDDTNPTKEETEYVESIMNDVKWLGFEWANLCYASDYFDQFYQWAIDLINSGKAYVDDQSAEDIRQNRGTLTKPGENSPYRERGAEENLDLFKRMTDGEFEEGSRVLRAKIDMSSSNLNMRDPVIYRILKRSHHRTGDKWCVYPMYDFAHGYEDAIEGVTHSICTLEFQDHRPLYDWFIENVDVPHVPHQYEFARLNLTYTMMSKRKLLELVTAGIVSGWDDPRMPTICGFRRRGYTPESIRRFCKEIGVAKSDSMVEVEFLQHCLREELNKTAQRGMAVLRPLKVVLENWPDDFIDELDAENNPEDENSGNRKVRIGKEIYIEREDFMEDPVKGFFRLAPDREVRLKYAYIIKCKEVIKDENGEVVELRCTVDMDSRGGDAPDGRKIKGTLHWAWAGEAVKATVNLYGHLFTLKNMSDMEEGKDYEDYLDPNSLVVLEDALIEPILAKAKPMDKFQFMRHGYFCADYCSTPEKPIFNLTVSLKDSWERRKRQ
;
A
#
# COMPACT_ATOMS: atom_id res chain seq x y z
N MET A 1 -8.81 8.25 28.51
CA MET A 1 -7.41 7.85 28.77
C MET A 1 -6.54 9.01 28.37
N ALA A 2 -5.66 9.46 29.26
CA ALA A 2 -4.76 10.58 28.99
C ALA A 2 -3.92 10.27 27.75
N PHE A 3 -3.98 11.14 26.74
CA PHE A 3 -3.03 11.13 25.65
C PHE A 3 -1.64 11.31 26.26
N ASP A 4 -0.71 10.46 25.85
CA ASP A 4 0.69 10.57 26.21
C ASP A 4 1.25 11.84 25.56
N ASP A 5 1.21 12.93 26.30
CA ASP A 5 1.61 14.30 25.89
C ASP A 5 3.14 14.49 25.97
N ARG A 6 3.90 13.41 25.87
CA ARG A 6 5.36 13.47 25.76
C ARG A 6 5.70 13.98 24.34
N PRO A 7 6.51 15.05 24.20
CA PRO A 7 6.98 15.46 22.89
C PRO A 7 7.68 14.27 22.25
N LYS A 8 7.15 13.80 21.11
CA LYS A 8 7.82 12.76 20.32
C LYS A 8 9.20 13.29 19.96
N SER A 9 10.24 12.51 20.24
CA SER A 9 11.58 12.80 19.77
C SER A 9 11.56 12.91 18.25
N LEU A 10 12.21 13.95 17.73
CA LEU A 10 12.46 14.09 16.30
C LEU A 10 13.16 12.83 15.77
N ASN A 11 12.88 12.45 14.53
CA ASN A 11 13.70 11.49 13.83
C ASN A 11 14.99 12.15 13.32
N PHE A 12 16.00 11.35 12.98
CA PHE A 12 17.32 11.87 12.64
C PHE A 12 17.32 12.83 11.42
N ILE A 13 16.38 12.68 10.48
CA ILE A 13 16.26 13.60 9.32
C ILE A 13 15.66 14.93 9.77
N GLU A 14 14.67 14.89 10.65
CA GLU A 14 14.10 16.11 11.26
C GLU A 14 15.16 16.87 12.07
N GLU A 15 16.01 16.15 12.82
CA GLU A 15 17.14 16.76 13.55
C GLU A 15 18.14 17.44 12.60
N ILE A 16 18.49 16.79 11.48
CA ILE A 16 19.36 17.37 10.45
C ILE A 16 18.74 18.64 9.87
N ILE A 17 17.49 18.57 9.41
CA ILE A 17 16.78 19.73 8.84
C ILE A 17 16.71 20.89 9.84
N THR A 18 16.43 20.58 11.11
CA THR A 18 16.35 21.60 12.17
C THR A 18 17.69 22.28 12.34
N ASN A 19 18.78 21.51 12.44
CA ASN A 19 20.13 22.06 12.53
C ASN A 19 20.51 22.88 11.29
N ASP A 20 20.16 22.43 10.09
CA ASP A 20 20.52 23.12 8.85
C ASP A 20 19.77 24.46 8.71
N LEU A 21 18.51 24.53 9.13
CA LEU A 21 17.74 25.77 9.21
C LEU A 21 18.27 26.72 10.29
N GLU A 22 18.55 26.21 11.49
CA GLU A 22 19.05 27.01 12.62
C GLU A 22 20.44 27.60 12.36
N ASN A 23 21.30 26.85 11.67
CA ASN A 23 22.65 27.29 11.31
C ASN A 23 22.68 28.10 9.99
N GLY A 24 21.55 28.28 9.32
CA GLY A 24 21.46 28.99 8.05
C GLY A 24 22.20 28.30 6.90
N VAL A 25 22.36 26.97 6.96
CA VAL A 25 22.87 26.15 5.85
C VAL A 25 21.89 26.24 4.68
N VAL A 26 20.59 26.26 4.99
CA VAL A 26 19.50 26.49 4.02
C VAL A 26 18.49 27.48 4.59
N GLU A 27 17.87 28.29 3.74
CA GLU A 27 16.81 29.22 4.15
C GLU A 27 15.43 28.55 4.23
N SER A 28 15.21 27.51 3.42
CA SER A 28 13.98 26.71 3.39
C SER A 28 14.30 25.31 2.88
N ILE A 29 13.45 24.33 3.19
CA ILE A 29 13.66 22.97 2.68
C ILE A 29 12.94 22.71 1.37
N ILE A 30 13.61 21.96 0.49
CA ILE A 30 13.03 21.40 -0.72
C ILE A 30 13.36 19.91 -0.73
N THR A 31 12.33 19.07 -0.68
CA THR A 31 12.41 17.61 -0.81
C THR A 31 11.79 17.17 -2.14
N ARG A 32 11.89 15.88 -2.45
CA ARG A 32 11.22 15.31 -3.63
C ARG A 32 10.85 13.85 -3.42
N PHE A 33 9.75 13.42 -4.04
CA PHE A 33 9.44 12.02 -4.26
C PHE A 33 9.69 11.68 -5.74
N PRO A 34 10.74 10.90 -6.07
CA PRO A 34 11.16 10.65 -7.44
C PRO A 34 10.89 9.20 -7.91
N PRO A 35 9.64 8.72 -8.06
CA PRO A 35 9.38 7.36 -8.53
C PRO A 35 9.70 7.20 -10.03
N GLU A 36 10.29 6.06 -10.40
CA GLU A 36 10.30 5.59 -11.79
C GLU A 36 8.86 5.21 -12.23
N PRO A 37 8.36 5.69 -13.39
CA PRO A 37 7.01 5.41 -13.87
C PRO A 37 6.91 4.04 -14.58
N ASN A 38 7.32 2.97 -13.88
CA ASN A 38 7.36 1.60 -14.43
C ASN A 38 6.55 0.57 -13.63
N GLY A 39 5.66 1.04 -12.76
CA GLY A 39 4.81 0.21 -11.94
C GLY A 39 4.02 1.01 -10.93
N TYR A 40 2.99 0.37 -10.37
CA TYR A 40 2.13 0.97 -9.36
C TYR A 40 2.87 1.18 -8.03
N LEU A 41 2.46 2.22 -7.30
CA LEU A 41 2.97 2.45 -5.95
C LEU A 41 2.46 1.38 -4.99
N HIS A 42 3.22 1.14 -3.93
CA HIS A 42 2.93 0.15 -2.89
C HIS A 42 3.21 0.75 -1.52
N ILE A 43 2.82 0.07 -0.44
CA ILE A 43 2.92 0.60 0.93
C ILE A 43 4.32 1.08 1.33
N GLY A 44 5.39 0.50 0.76
CA GLY A 44 6.75 0.99 0.93
C GLY A 44 6.99 2.38 0.36
N HIS A 45 6.36 2.71 -0.78
CA HIS A 45 6.38 4.05 -1.35
C HIS A 45 5.58 5.01 -0.49
N ALA A 46 4.50 4.56 0.17
CA ALA A 46 3.74 5.39 1.10
C ALA A 46 4.62 5.95 2.23
N LYS A 47 5.59 5.16 2.73
CA LYS A 47 6.58 5.63 3.72
C LYS A 47 7.43 6.78 3.15
N SER A 48 7.93 6.64 1.92
CA SER A 48 8.73 7.67 1.26
C SER A 48 7.92 8.94 0.97
N ILE A 49 6.67 8.79 0.52
CA ILE A 49 5.73 9.91 0.29
C ILE A 49 5.46 10.64 1.61
N CYS A 50 5.01 9.91 2.64
CA CYS A 50 4.70 10.52 3.93
C CYS A 50 5.91 11.22 4.56
N LEU A 51 7.12 10.69 4.31
CA LEU A 51 8.36 11.32 4.77
C LEU A 51 8.67 12.61 4.00
N ASN A 52 8.81 12.54 2.67
CA ASN A 52 9.22 13.69 1.86
C ASN A 52 8.19 14.84 1.90
N PHE A 53 6.92 14.53 1.67
CA PHE A 53 5.86 15.53 1.72
C PHE A 53 5.55 15.97 3.14
N GLY A 54 5.61 15.06 4.11
CA GLY A 54 5.39 15.39 5.52
C GLY A 54 6.43 16.36 6.09
N LEU A 55 7.71 16.16 5.75
CA LEU A 55 8.78 17.09 6.11
C LEU A 55 8.55 18.47 5.50
N ALA A 56 8.24 18.54 4.20
CA ALA A 56 7.94 19.81 3.54
C ALA A 56 6.77 20.56 4.21
N ILE A 57 5.70 19.86 4.58
CA ILE A 57 4.57 20.47 5.32
C ILE A 57 5.01 20.94 6.72
N GLN A 58 5.75 20.11 7.44
CA GLN A 58 6.17 20.39 8.83
C GLN A 58 7.10 21.60 8.94
N PHE A 59 7.99 21.79 7.98
CA PHE A 59 8.97 22.87 7.96
C PHE A 59 8.60 23.99 6.97
N GLU A 60 7.34 24.06 6.55
CA GLU A 60 6.82 25.09 5.62
C GLU A 60 7.65 25.23 4.31
N GLY A 61 8.22 24.11 3.86
CA GLY A 61 9.03 24.00 2.65
C GLY A 61 8.23 23.51 1.44
N LYS A 62 8.95 22.94 0.47
CA LYS A 62 8.38 22.41 -0.78
C LYS A 62 8.75 20.93 -0.97
N CYS A 63 7.85 20.17 -1.59
CA CYS A 63 8.13 18.82 -2.04
C CYS A 63 7.75 18.68 -3.52
N ASN A 64 8.69 18.30 -4.37
CA ASN A 64 8.43 18.03 -5.78
C ASN A 64 7.96 16.58 -5.97
N LEU A 65 7.08 16.36 -6.95
CA LEU A 65 6.85 15.04 -7.53
C LEU A 65 7.66 14.96 -8.82
N ARG A 66 8.64 14.07 -8.86
CA ARG A 66 9.48 13.87 -10.05
C ARG A 66 9.29 12.49 -10.62
N PHE A 67 9.12 12.38 -11.92
CA PHE A 67 9.29 11.11 -12.60
C PHE A 67 10.74 10.95 -13.00
N ASP A 68 11.42 9.95 -12.45
CA ASP A 68 12.75 9.52 -12.92
C ASP A 68 12.53 8.65 -14.17
N ASP A 69 12.24 9.34 -15.27
CA ASP A 69 11.92 8.79 -16.58
C ASP A 69 13.18 8.73 -17.48
N THR A 70 14.27 8.18 -16.95
CA THR A 70 15.53 8.06 -17.68
C THR A 70 15.61 6.81 -18.56
N ASN A 71 14.61 5.90 -18.49
CA ASN A 71 14.65 4.60 -19.15
C ASN A 71 13.43 4.35 -20.09
N PRO A 72 13.57 4.59 -21.41
CA PRO A 72 12.46 4.56 -22.37
C PRO A 72 11.79 3.18 -22.55
N THR A 73 12.32 2.10 -21.98
CA THR A 73 11.80 0.73 -22.19
C THR A 73 10.72 0.30 -21.23
N LYS A 74 10.53 1.02 -20.12
CA LYS A 74 9.69 0.55 -19.01
C LYS A 74 8.58 1.53 -18.62
N GLU A 75 8.42 2.61 -19.36
CA GLU A 75 7.67 3.78 -18.91
C GLU A 75 6.38 3.93 -19.70
N GLU A 76 5.26 4.00 -18.99
CA GLU A 76 3.92 4.11 -19.58
C GLU A 76 3.14 5.26 -18.91
N THR A 77 2.32 5.96 -19.70
CA THR A 77 1.46 7.04 -19.21
C THR A 77 0.51 6.58 -18.10
N GLU A 78 0.07 5.31 -18.14
CA GLU A 78 -0.75 4.70 -17.09
C GLU A 78 -0.09 4.79 -15.70
N TYR A 79 1.21 4.51 -15.61
CA TYR A 79 1.92 4.55 -14.32
C TYR A 79 2.09 5.98 -13.82
N VAL A 80 2.36 6.94 -14.71
CA VAL A 80 2.42 8.37 -14.39
C VAL A 80 1.10 8.82 -13.75
N GLU A 81 -0.03 8.52 -14.40
CA GLU A 81 -1.36 8.89 -13.90
C GLU A 81 -1.68 8.18 -12.58
N SER A 82 -1.39 6.89 -12.46
CA SER A 82 -1.63 6.15 -11.21
C SER A 82 -0.80 6.69 -10.04
N ILE A 83 0.48 7.00 -10.26
CA ILE A 83 1.36 7.57 -9.23
C ILE A 83 0.80 8.91 -8.74
N MET A 84 0.43 9.80 -9.66
CA MET A 84 -0.18 11.10 -9.34
C MET A 84 -1.48 10.93 -8.55
N ASN A 85 -2.34 9.98 -8.95
CA ASN A 85 -3.60 9.70 -8.28
C ASN A 85 -3.38 9.14 -6.87
N ASP A 86 -2.38 8.29 -6.68
CA ASP A 86 -2.05 7.69 -5.38
C ASP A 86 -1.45 8.72 -4.41
N VAL A 87 -0.57 9.61 -4.89
CA VAL A 87 -0.04 10.73 -4.09
C VAL A 87 -1.17 11.67 -3.64
N LYS A 88 -2.06 12.05 -4.57
CA LYS A 88 -3.25 12.88 -4.26
C LYS A 88 -4.20 12.18 -3.31
N TRP A 89 -4.45 10.88 -3.52
CA TRP A 89 -5.33 10.10 -2.65
C TRP A 89 -4.78 10.01 -1.23
N LEU A 90 -3.46 9.89 -1.07
CA LEU A 90 -2.79 9.98 0.24
C LEU A 90 -2.89 11.38 0.88
N GLY A 91 -3.46 12.38 0.21
CA GLY A 91 -3.72 13.71 0.76
C GLY A 91 -2.53 14.67 0.64
N PHE A 92 -1.60 14.42 -0.28
CA PHE A 92 -0.45 15.27 -0.52
C PHE A 92 -0.57 16.03 -1.85
N GLU A 93 -0.04 17.23 -1.86
CA GLU A 93 0.10 18.07 -3.05
C GLU A 93 1.58 18.37 -3.27
N TRP A 94 2.03 18.30 -4.52
CA TRP A 94 3.39 18.64 -4.91
C TRP A 94 3.51 20.11 -5.27
N ALA A 95 4.66 20.70 -4.98
CA ALA A 95 5.00 22.06 -5.37
C ALA A 95 5.22 22.15 -6.89
N ASN A 96 5.99 21.20 -7.44
CA ASN A 96 6.26 21.09 -8.87
C ASN A 96 6.09 19.65 -9.34
N LEU A 97 5.66 19.50 -10.60
CA LEU A 97 5.66 18.24 -11.32
C LEU A 97 6.84 18.24 -12.29
N CYS A 98 7.82 17.40 -12.04
CA CYS A 98 9.09 17.37 -12.77
C CYS A 98 9.25 16.03 -13.52
N TYR A 99 10.01 16.04 -14.61
CA TYR A 99 10.41 14.86 -15.36
C TYR A 99 11.92 14.94 -15.59
N ALA A 100 12.67 13.88 -15.28
CA ALA A 100 14.10 13.80 -15.55
C ALA A 100 14.41 14.03 -17.04
N SER A 101 13.51 13.58 -17.91
CA SER A 101 13.61 13.76 -19.36
C SER A 101 13.57 15.21 -19.83
N ASP A 102 13.01 16.14 -19.03
CA ASP A 102 13.05 17.58 -19.32
C ASP A 102 14.49 18.14 -19.16
N TYR A 103 15.40 17.39 -18.52
CA TYR A 103 16.77 17.81 -18.23
C TYR A 103 17.84 17.14 -19.11
N PHE A 104 17.45 16.29 -20.08
CA PHE A 104 18.41 15.56 -20.93
C PHE A 104 19.39 16.46 -21.68
N ASP A 105 18.94 17.63 -22.15
CA ASP A 105 19.85 18.60 -22.80
C ASP A 105 20.92 19.10 -21.83
N GLN A 106 20.57 19.36 -20.57
CA GLN A 106 21.50 19.80 -19.54
C GLN A 106 22.43 18.67 -19.11
N PHE A 107 21.92 17.45 -18.97
CA PHE A 107 22.73 16.26 -18.69
C PHE A 107 23.77 16.00 -19.78
N TYR A 108 23.42 16.22 -21.04
CA TYR A 108 24.35 16.11 -22.16
C TYR A 108 25.45 17.18 -22.07
N GLN A 109 25.10 18.42 -21.73
CA GLN A 109 26.09 19.48 -21.54
C GLN A 109 27.04 19.17 -20.38
N TRP A 110 26.53 18.69 -19.26
CA TRP A 110 27.37 18.30 -18.12
C TRP A 110 28.26 17.09 -18.40
N ALA A 111 27.79 16.14 -19.23
CA ALA A 111 28.66 15.07 -19.73
C ALA A 111 29.81 15.61 -20.60
N ILE A 112 29.55 16.62 -21.45
CA ILE A 112 30.60 17.33 -22.20
C ILE A 112 31.59 18.02 -21.26
N ASP A 113 31.12 18.67 -20.20
CA ASP A 113 31.98 19.35 -19.23
C ASP A 113 32.90 18.38 -18.48
N LEU A 114 32.38 17.19 -18.13
CA LEU A 114 33.19 16.11 -17.58
C LEU A 114 34.24 15.60 -18.58
N ILE A 115 33.89 15.45 -19.86
CA ILE A 115 34.85 15.05 -20.90
C ILE A 115 35.95 16.11 -21.05
N ASN A 116 35.58 17.39 -21.14
CA ASN A 116 36.52 18.52 -21.28
C ASN A 116 37.49 18.63 -20.09
N SER A 117 37.01 18.32 -18.89
CA SER A 117 37.84 18.29 -17.68
C SER A 117 38.64 17.00 -17.49
N GLY A 118 38.57 16.06 -18.45
CA GLY A 118 39.28 14.78 -18.40
C GLY A 118 38.72 13.82 -17.36
N LYS A 119 37.46 14.02 -16.94
CA LYS A 119 36.74 13.25 -15.91
C LYS A 119 35.70 12.30 -16.48
N ALA A 120 35.60 12.19 -17.80
CA ALA A 120 34.81 11.17 -18.48
C ALA A 120 35.47 10.74 -19.79
N TYR A 121 35.21 9.51 -20.22
CA TYR A 121 35.73 8.95 -21.46
C TYR A 121 34.74 7.96 -22.08
N VAL A 122 34.79 7.80 -23.40
CA VAL A 122 34.04 6.78 -24.13
C VAL A 122 34.79 5.47 -24.05
N ASP A 123 34.09 4.40 -23.69
CA ASP A 123 34.62 3.04 -23.58
C ASP A 123 33.99 2.14 -24.64
N ASP A 124 34.82 1.47 -25.43
CA ASP A 124 34.42 0.55 -26.50
C ASP A 124 34.44 -0.92 -26.03
N GLN A 125 34.76 -1.16 -24.75
CA GLN A 125 34.71 -2.49 -24.16
C GLN A 125 33.28 -3.04 -24.12
N SER A 126 33.16 -4.36 -24.27
CA SER A 126 31.87 -5.02 -24.08
C SER A 126 31.42 -4.93 -22.62
N ALA A 127 30.11 -5.08 -22.37
CA ALA A 127 29.58 -5.09 -21.00
C ALA A 127 30.20 -6.20 -20.13
N GLU A 128 30.58 -7.33 -20.72
CA GLU A 128 31.27 -8.41 -20.04
C GLU A 128 32.69 -8.01 -19.63
N ASP A 129 33.44 -7.39 -20.53
CA ASP A 129 34.81 -6.94 -20.25
C ASP A 129 34.80 -5.82 -19.19
N ILE A 130 33.85 -4.88 -19.26
CA ILE A 130 33.67 -3.84 -18.22
C ILE A 130 33.41 -4.50 -16.86
N ARG A 131 32.53 -5.52 -16.81
CA ARG A 131 32.23 -6.24 -15.56
C ARG A 131 33.46 -6.94 -15.00
N GLN A 132 34.25 -7.59 -15.85
CA GLN A 132 35.49 -8.26 -15.44
C GLN A 132 36.54 -7.27 -14.94
N ASN A 133 36.72 -6.17 -15.67
CA ASN A 133 37.68 -5.11 -15.33
C ASN A 133 37.27 -4.32 -14.09
N ARG A 134 35.98 -4.27 -13.74
CA ARG A 134 35.52 -3.61 -12.50
C ARG A 134 36.05 -4.32 -11.24
N GLY A 135 36.51 -5.57 -11.35
CA GLY A 135 37.02 -6.35 -10.23
C GLY A 135 35.92 -6.79 -9.27
N THR A 136 36.29 -7.08 -8.02
CA THR A 136 35.37 -7.53 -6.97
C THR A 136 35.55 -6.71 -5.70
N LEU A 137 34.79 -7.01 -4.65
CA LEU A 137 35.01 -6.42 -3.32
C LEU A 137 36.40 -6.73 -2.74
N THR A 138 37.07 -7.78 -3.24
CA THR A 138 38.38 -8.23 -2.77
C THR A 138 39.51 -7.99 -3.76
N LYS A 139 39.21 -7.86 -5.06
CA LYS A 139 40.19 -7.58 -6.13
C LYS A 139 39.95 -6.17 -6.69
N PRO A 140 40.99 -5.29 -6.75
CA PRO A 140 40.86 -3.99 -7.40
C PRO A 140 40.51 -4.14 -8.88
N GLY A 141 39.90 -3.10 -9.45
CA GLY A 141 39.63 -3.03 -10.88
C GLY A 141 40.87 -2.68 -11.70
N GLU A 142 40.75 -2.86 -13.01
CA GLU A 142 41.80 -2.60 -14.01
C GLU A 142 41.30 -1.54 -14.99
N ASN A 143 42.16 -0.58 -15.35
CA ASN A 143 41.79 0.50 -16.26
C ASN A 143 41.39 -0.05 -17.64
N SER A 144 40.33 0.52 -18.22
CA SER A 144 39.99 0.27 -19.62
C SER A 144 41.15 0.68 -20.54
N PRO A 145 41.43 -0.05 -21.63
CA PRO A 145 42.38 0.37 -22.66
C PRO A 145 42.05 1.75 -23.26
N TYR A 146 40.77 2.18 -23.17
CA TYR A 146 40.28 3.44 -23.72
C TYR A 146 40.26 4.59 -22.70
N ARG A 147 40.66 4.34 -21.45
CA ARG A 147 40.59 5.30 -20.33
C ARG A 147 41.41 6.57 -20.54
N GLU A 148 42.48 6.49 -21.31
CA GLU A 148 43.42 7.58 -21.57
C GLU A 148 43.19 8.28 -22.93
N ARG A 149 42.02 8.08 -23.55
CA ARG A 149 41.59 8.87 -24.72
C ARG A 149 41.61 10.38 -24.41
N GLY A 150 42.03 11.18 -25.38
CA GLY A 150 42.02 12.64 -25.27
C GLY A 150 40.60 13.22 -25.31
N ALA A 151 40.43 14.45 -24.81
CA ALA A 151 39.13 15.12 -24.79
C ALA A 151 38.50 15.25 -26.19
N GLU A 152 39.28 15.63 -27.20
CA GLU A 152 38.80 15.77 -28.59
C GLU A 152 38.23 14.47 -29.16
N GLU A 153 38.91 13.34 -28.93
CA GLU A 153 38.44 12.01 -29.38
C GLU A 153 37.15 11.61 -28.63
N ASN A 154 37.11 11.81 -27.31
CA ASN A 154 35.93 11.50 -26.51
C ASN A 154 34.71 12.34 -26.92
N LEU A 155 34.89 13.63 -27.23
CA LEU A 155 33.81 14.51 -27.70
C LEU A 155 33.27 14.07 -29.06
N ASP A 156 34.15 13.75 -30.02
CA ASP A 156 33.73 13.22 -31.33
C ASP A 156 32.93 11.92 -31.17
N LEU A 157 33.47 10.97 -30.41
CA LEU A 157 32.81 9.68 -30.17
C LEU A 157 31.47 9.84 -29.47
N PHE A 158 31.39 10.67 -28.42
CA PHE A 158 30.13 10.87 -27.69
C PHE A 158 29.08 11.56 -28.57
N LYS A 159 29.48 12.53 -29.40
CA LYS A 159 28.58 13.14 -30.39
C LYS A 159 28.07 12.11 -31.40
N ARG A 160 28.93 11.22 -31.90
CA ARG A 160 28.53 10.15 -32.84
C ARG A 160 27.65 9.10 -32.18
N MET A 161 27.83 8.85 -30.88
CA MET A 161 26.89 8.05 -30.07
C MET A 161 25.51 8.71 -30.04
N THR A 162 25.42 10.01 -29.75
CA THR A 162 24.14 10.75 -29.75
C THR A 162 23.49 10.86 -31.13
N ASP A 163 24.29 10.94 -32.20
CA ASP A 163 23.82 10.97 -33.59
C ASP A 163 23.35 9.59 -34.09
N GLY A 164 23.48 8.53 -33.27
CA GLY A 164 22.97 7.19 -33.56
C GLY A 164 23.86 6.35 -34.49
N GLU A 165 25.12 6.73 -34.69
CA GLU A 165 26.05 6.04 -35.60
C GLU A 165 26.38 4.61 -35.14
N PHE A 166 26.30 4.35 -33.83
CA PHE A 166 26.76 3.10 -33.22
C PHE A 166 25.61 2.21 -32.75
N GLU A 167 25.87 0.91 -32.64
CA GLU A 167 24.88 -0.08 -32.20
C GLU A 167 24.72 -0.11 -30.67
N GLU A 168 23.57 -0.60 -30.19
CA GLU A 168 23.32 -0.78 -28.76
C GLU A 168 24.40 -1.64 -28.11
N GLY A 169 24.91 -1.21 -26.95
CA GLY A 169 25.95 -1.91 -26.20
C GLY A 169 27.35 -1.89 -26.83
N SER A 170 27.55 -1.25 -27.98
CA SER A 170 28.87 -1.16 -28.62
C SER A 170 29.80 -0.15 -27.95
N ARG A 171 29.22 0.90 -27.32
CA ARG A 171 29.95 1.95 -26.59
C ARG A 171 29.12 2.48 -25.44
N VAL A 172 29.83 2.96 -24.43
CA VAL A 172 29.26 3.68 -23.27
C VAL A 172 30.13 4.88 -22.91
N LEU A 173 29.55 5.90 -22.30
CA LEU A 173 30.32 6.95 -21.63
C LEU A 173 30.51 6.55 -20.17
N ARG A 174 31.73 6.66 -19.66
CA ARG A 174 32.07 6.34 -18.26
C ARG A 174 32.68 7.56 -17.58
N ALA A 175 32.37 7.73 -16.28
CA ALA A 175 33.13 8.66 -15.46
C ALA A 175 34.55 8.12 -15.24
N LYS A 176 35.54 9.00 -15.11
CA LYS A 176 36.95 8.69 -14.84
C LYS A 176 37.26 9.05 -13.39
N ILE A 177 37.18 8.06 -12.51
CA ILE A 177 37.30 8.23 -11.06
C ILE A 177 38.48 7.38 -10.57
N ASP A 178 38.24 6.23 -9.94
CA ASP A 178 39.28 5.38 -9.36
C ASP A 178 38.91 3.89 -9.46
N MET A 179 39.55 3.19 -10.38
CA MET A 179 39.38 1.74 -10.55
C MET A 179 39.86 0.91 -9.35
N SER A 180 40.66 1.48 -8.46
CA SER A 180 41.16 0.82 -7.25
C SER A 180 40.30 1.06 -6.01
N SER A 181 39.24 1.89 -6.12
CA SER A 181 38.39 2.25 -4.98
C SER A 181 37.79 1.04 -4.29
N SER A 182 37.68 1.10 -2.95
CA SER A 182 36.95 0.10 -2.17
C SER A 182 35.44 0.13 -2.42
N ASN A 183 34.91 1.27 -2.88
CA ASN A 183 33.54 1.41 -3.32
C ASN A 183 33.43 1.09 -4.81
N LEU A 184 32.69 0.04 -5.17
CA LEU A 184 32.50 -0.40 -6.56
C LEU A 184 31.85 0.69 -7.43
N ASN A 185 31.00 1.55 -6.86
CA ASN A 185 30.33 2.62 -7.60
C ASN A 185 31.31 3.71 -8.06
N MET A 186 32.47 3.83 -7.39
CA MET A 186 33.53 4.77 -7.77
C MET A 186 34.51 4.20 -8.82
N ARG A 187 34.30 2.96 -9.27
CA ARG A 187 35.15 2.31 -10.29
C ARG A 187 34.66 2.61 -11.69
N ASP A 188 34.94 3.83 -12.15
CA ASP A 188 34.57 4.38 -13.45
C ASP A 188 33.15 3.96 -13.89
N PRO A 189 32.09 4.38 -13.18
CA PRO A 189 30.73 3.97 -13.48
C PRO A 189 30.30 4.41 -14.88
N VAL A 190 29.42 3.64 -15.50
CA VAL A 190 28.76 4.02 -16.76
C VAL A 190 27.79 5.16 -16.47
N ILE A 191 27.86 6.23 -17.27
CA ILE A 191 27.01 7.42 -17.13
C ILE A 191 26.06 7.63 -18.32
N TYR A 192 26.41 7.13 -19.51
CA TYR A 192 25.48 7.03 -20.65
C TYR A 192 25.61 5.68 -21.36
N ARG A 193 24.48 5.18 -21.87
CA ARG A 193 24.41 4.00 -22.73
C ARG A 193 23.64 4.28 -24.01
N ILE A 194 24.00 3.60 -25.10
CA ILE A 194 23.22 3.60 -26.34
C ILE A 194 22.01 2.68 -26.17
N LEU A 195 20.82 3.23 -26.42
CA LEU A 195 19.55 2.52 -26.44
C LEU A 195 18.65 3.17 -27.50
N LYS A 196 18.51 2.53 -28.66
CA LYS A 196 17.75 3.01 -29.82
C LYS A 196 16.26 2.75 -29.63
N ARG A 197 15.65 3.43 -28.65
CA ARG A 197 14.22 3.36 -28.33
C ARG A 197 13.65 4.76 -28.21
N SER A 198 12.41 4.95 -28.69
CA SER A 198 11.67 6.19 -28.51
C SER A 198 11.35 6.40 -27.03
N HIS A 199 11.54 7.60 -26.54
CA HIS A 199 11.11 8.01 -25.19
C HIS A 199 9.63 8.44 -25.22
N HIS A 200 8.89 8.18 -24.13
CA HIS A 200 7.47 8.52 -24.06
C HIS A 200 7.19 10.04 -24.10
N ARG A 201 8.18 10.88 -23.74
CA ARG A 201 8.09 12.36 -23.80
C ARG A 201 8.95 13.02 -24.86
N THR A 202 10.17 12.53 -25.07
CA THR A 202 11.16 13.18 -25.94
C THR A 202 11.22 12.53 -27.33
N GLY A 203 10.40 11.50 -27.58
CA GLY A 203 10.33 10.80 -28.85
C GLY A 203 11.68 10.20 -29.24
N ASP A 204 12.03 10.32 -30.52
CA ASP A 204 13.28 9.83 -31.09
C ASP A 204 14.41 10.89 -31.03
N LYS A 205 14.28 11.96 -30.23
CA LYS A 205 15.32 12.99 -30.09
C LYS A 205 16.64 12.39 -29.57
N TRP A 206 16.56 11.40 -28.69
CA TRP A 206 17.70 10.77 -28.02
C TRP A 206 17.79 9.29 -28.34
N CYS A 207 19.00 8.81 -28.60
CA CYS A 207 19.32 7.39 -28.72
C CYS A 207 20.41 6.93 -27.73
N VAL A 208 20.85 7.86 -26.88
CA VAL A 208 21.66 7.59 -25.69
C VAL A 208 20.91 8.12 -24.48
N TYR A 209 20.96 7.38 -23.38
CA TYR A 209 20.21 7.72 -22.18
C TYR A 209 21.15 7.71 -20.97
N PRO A 210 20.98 8.68 -20.05
CA PRO A 210 21.78 8.74 -18.84
C PRO A 210 21.48 7.55 -17.94
N MET A 211 22.45 7.18 -17.10
CA MET A 211 22.25 6.20 -16.04
C MET A 211 21.71 6.90 -14.77
N TYR A 212 21.00 6.15 -13.92
CA TYR A 212 20.42 6.65 -12.66
C TYR A 212 21.40 7.50 -11.84
N ASP A 213 22.59 6.96 -11.54
CA ASP A 213 23.59 7.65 -10.72
C ASP A 213 24.07 8.98 -11.31
N PHE A 214 24.05 9.11 -12.64
CA PHE A 214 24.43 10.33 -13.34
C PHE A 214 23.31 11.37 -13.31
N ALA A 215 22.06 10.95 -13.51
CA ALA A 215 20.92 11.86 -13.58
C ALA A 215 20.50 12.35 -12.18
N HIS A 216 20.46 11.46 -11.19
CA HIS A 216 19.72 11.68 -9.94
C HIS A 216 20.15 12.93 -9.15
N GLY A 217 21.45 13.11 -8.93
CA GLY A 217 21.95 14.29 -8.22
C GLY A 217 21.84 15.58 -9.03
N TYR A 218 21.94 15.46 -10.35
CA TYR A 218 21.76 16.58 -11.26
C TYR A 218 20.32 17.07 -11.33
N GLU A 219 19.34 16.17 -11.29
CA GLU A 219 17.92 16.53 -11.12
C GLU A 219 17.72 17.32 -9.82
N ASP A 220 18.24 16.80 -8.71
CA ASP A 220 18.14 17.43 -7.40
C ASP A 220 18.78 18.82 -7.38
N ALA A 221 19.93 18.98 -8.03
CA ALA A 221 20.60 20.26 -8.17
C ALA A 221 19.80 21.26 -9.03
N ILE A 222 19.26 20.84 -10.17
CA ILE A 222 18.42 21.69 -11.04
C ILE A 222 17.20 22.21 -10.29
N GLU A 223 16.56 21.34 -9.51
CA GLU A 223 15.33 21.64 -8.79
C GLU A 223 15.53 22.38 -7.47
N GLY A 224 16.78 22.55 -7.04
CA GLY A 224 17.12 23.17 -5.76
C GLY A 224 16.74 22.32 -4.55
N VAL A 225 16.66 20.99 -4.71
CA VAL A 225 16.47 20.06 -3.60
C VAL A 225 17.56 20.30 -2.57
N THR A 226 17.19 20.41 -1.30
CA THR A 226 18.16 20.59 -0.22
C THR A 226 18.46 19.27 0.47
N HIS A 227 17.41 18.46 0.70
CA HIS A 227 17.50 17.17 1.36
C HIS A 227 16.99 16.07 0.43
N SER A 228 17.92 15.41 -0.25
CA SER A 228 17.64 14.28 -1.15
C SER A 228 17.48 13.00 -0.34
N ILE A 229 16.24 12.60 -0.08
CA ILE A 229 15.93 11.48 0.81
C ILE A 229 15.69 10.21 -0.02
N CYS A 230 16.48 9.17 0.22
CA CYS A 230 16.39 7.87 -0.44
C CYS A 230 16.51 6.70 0.56
N THR A 231 16.43 5.46 0.06
CA THR A 231 16.53 4.28 0.94
C THR A 231 17.98 3.80 1.10
N LEU A 232 18.25 2.98 2.12
CA LEU A 232 19.60 2.48 2.45
C LEU A 232 20.30 1.75 1.29
N GLU A 233 19.56 1.21 0.32
CA GLU A 233 20.13 0.61 -0.88
C GLU A 233 21.04 1.56 -1.66
N PHE A 234 20.86 2.88 -1.52
CA PHE A 234 21.65 3.92 -2.20
C PHE A 234 22.75 4.52 -1.31
N GLN A 235 23.00 3.97 -0.12
CA GLN A 235 24.04 4.49 0.77
C GLN A 235 25.44 4.42 0.13
N ASP A 236 25.77 3.32 -0.53
CA ASP A 236 27.05 3.16 -1.25
C ASP A 236 27.10 3.97 -2.56
N HIS A 237 25.98 4.56 -2.99
CA HIS A 237 25.90 5.45 -4.15
C HIS A 237 26.18 6.91 -3.77
N ARG A 238 26.03 7.29 -2.49
CA ARG A 238 26.27 8.67 -2.03
C ARG A 238 27.64 9.24 -2.42
N PRO A 239 28.77 8.52 -2.29
CA PRO A 239 30.07 9.07 -2.71
C PRO A 239 30.13 9.41 -4.20
N LEU A 240 29.38 8.68 -5.04
CA LEU A 240 29.29 8.95 -6.47
C LEU A 240 28.36 10.14 -6.76
N TYR A 241 27.24 10.23 -6.02
CA TYR A 241 26.36 11.40 -6.02
C TYR A 241 27.15 12.67 -5.72
N ASP A 242 27.88 12.70 -4.60
CA ASP A 242 28.69 13.84 -4.18
C ASP A 242 29.77 14.17 -5.23
N TRP A 243 30.42 13.14 -5.80
CA TRP A 243 31.40 13.33 -6.86
C TRP A 243 30.81 14.04 -8.08
N PHE A 244 29.61 13.71 -8.54
CA PHE A 244 29.02 14.41 -9.70
C PHE A 244 28.72 15.88 -9.40
N ILE A 245 28.23 16.18 -8.20
CA ILE A 245 27.93 17.55 -7.75
C ILE A 245 29.20 18.39 -7.61
N GLU A 246 30.30 17.83 -7.11
CA GLU A 246 31.58 18.54 -6.92
C GLU A 246 32.35 18.80 -8.22
N ASN A 247 32.08 18.03 -9.28
CA ASN A 247 32.92 18.00 -10.48
C ASN A 247 32.36 18.79 -11.67
N VAL A 248 31.17 19.39 -11.51
CA VAL A 248 30.48 20.19 -12.53
C VAL A 248 29.86 21.44 -11.86
N ASP A 249 29.76 22.54 -12.60
CA ASP A 249 29.11 23.76 -12.10
C ASP A 249 27.58 23.59 -12.12
N VAL A 250 27.02 23.24 -10.96
CA VAL A 250 25.59 23.00 -10.75
C VAL A 250 24.94 24.18 -10.02
N PRO A 251 23.65 24.48 -10.25
CA PRO A 251 23.00 25.66 -9.67
C PRO A 251 22.77 25.55 -8.16
N HIS A 252 22.66 24.34 -7.61
CA HIS A 252 22.49 24.08 -6.18
C HIS A 252 23.25 22.82 -5.77
N VAL A 253 23.63 22.72 -4.49
CA VAL A 253 24.37 21.59 -3.91
C VAL A 253 23.45 20.81 -2.97
N PRO A 254 22.68 19.82 -3.48
CA PRO A 254 21.83 18.97 -2.66
C PRO A 254 22.64 17.97 -1.83
N HIS A 255 22.12 17.54 -0.68
CA HIS A 255 22.72 16.46 0.12
C HIS A 255 21.82 15.23 0.26
N GLN A 256 22.40 14.04 0.12
CA GLN A 256 21.68 12.76 0.21
C GLN A 256 21.60 12.24 1.66
N TYR A 257 20.41 11.78 2.06
CA TYR A 257 20.15 11.14 3.36
C TYR A 257 19.35 9.85 3.18
N GLU A 258 19.83 8.76 3.79
CA GLU A 258 19.24 7.43 3.61
C GLU A 258 18.44 6.97 4.83
N PHE A 259 17.29 6.34 4.58
CA PHE A 259 16.48 5.69 5.60
C PHE A 259 16.16 4.22 5.25
N ALA A 260 15.89 3.41 6.27
CA ALA A 260 15.51 2.02 6.10
C ALA A 260 14.14 1.90 5.43
N ARG A 261 14.06 1.03 4.41
CA ARG A 261 12.81 0.72 3.71
C ARG A 261 11.78 0.10 4.65
N LEU A 262 10.51 0.17 4.26
CA LEU A 262 9.45 -0.57 4.95
C LEU A 262 9.42 -2.01 4.47
N ASN A 263 9.52 -2.96 5.39
CA ASN A 263 9.15 -4.35 5.15
C ASN A 263 7.92 -4.69 6.01
N LEU A 264 6.91 -5.31 5.42
CA LEU A 264 5.66 -5.68 6.09
C LEU A 264 5.54 -7.20 6.14
N THR A 265 5.03 -7.76 7.24
CA THR A 265 4.77 -9.20 7.33
C THR A 265 3.74 -9.67 6.30
N TYR A 266 3.85 -10.94 5.90
CA TYR A 266 2.97 -11.61 4.92
C TYR A 266 2.87 -10.92 3.55
N THR A 267 3.90 -10.15 3.17
CA THR A 267 3.86 -9.27 2.01
C THR A 267 5.16 -9.36 1.22
N MET A 268 5.08 -9.29 -0.12
CA MET A 268 6.22 -9.06 -0.99
C MET A 268 6.19 -7.64 -1.57
N MET A 269 7.32 -6.96 -1.58
CA MET A 269 7.44 -5.56 -2.05
C MET A 269 8.21 -5.42 -3.36
N SER A 270 8.76 -6.51 -3.90
CA SER A 270 9.51 -6.47 -5.16
C SER A 270 8.57 -6.23 -6.34
N LYS A 271 8.77 -5.12 -7.08
CA LYS A 271 7.98 -4.80 -8.29
C LYS A 271 7.94 -5.96 -9.29
N ARG A 272 9.06 -6.65 -9.50
CA ARG A 272 9.13 -7.82 -10.40
C ARG A 272 8.18 -8.93 -9.95
N LYS A 273 8.22 -9.29 -8.66
CA LYS A 273 7.34 -10.33 -8.09
C LYS A 273 5.88 -9.90 -8.08
N LEU A 274 5.59 -8.63 -7.83
CA LEU A 274 4.21 -8.10 -7.92
C LEU A 274 3.67 -8.16 -9.35
N LEU A 275 4.49 -7.85 -10.36
CA LEU A 275 4.11 -8.01 -11.77
C LEU A 275 3.85 -9.48 -12.11
N GLU A 276 4.69 -10.41 -11.64
CA GLU A 276 4.49 -11.86 -11.80
C GLU A 276 3.12 -12.31 -11.25
N LEU A 277 2.71 -11.84 -10.05
CA LEU A 277 1.40 -12.16 -9.48
C LEU A 277 0.24 -11.73 -10.38
N VAL A 278 0.37 -10.57 -11.01
CA VAL A 278 -0.66 -10.01 -11.92
C VAL A 278 -0.68 -10.76 -13.24
N THR A 279 0.48 -10.96 -13.87
CA THR A 279 0.56 -11.62 -15.19
C THR A 279 0.21 -13.10 -15.13
N ALA A 280 0.48 -13.77 -14.00
CA ALA A 280 0.07 -15.15 -13.76
C ALA A 280 -1.41 -15.30 -13.38
N GLY A 281 -2.15 -14.20 -13.17
CA GLY A 281 -3.57 -14.23 -12.78
C GLY A 281 -3.82 -14.75 -11.35
N ILE A 282 -2.79 -14.77 -10.50
CA ILE A 282 -2.92 -15.13 -9.07
C ILE A 282 -3.75 -14.07 -8.33
N VAL A 283 -3.56 -12.81 -8.73
CA VAL A 283 -4.40 -11.67 -8.34
C VAL A 283 -5.14 -11.11 -9.55
N SER A 284 -6.25 -10.44 -9.30
CA SER A 284 -7.13 -9.90 -10.36
C SER A 284 -6.54 -8.69 -11.12
N GLY A 285 -5.52 -8.04 -10.55
CA GLY A 285 -4.89 -6.86 -11.10
C GLY A 285 -3.99 -6.17 -10.08
N TRP A 286 -3.42 -5.02 -10.46
CA TRP A 286 -2.63 -4.20 -9.53
C TRP A 286 -3.46 -3.62 -8.40
N ASP A 287 -4.76 -3.42 -8.60
CA ASP A 287 -5.70 -2.90 -7.61
C ASP A 287 -6.41 -4.01 -6.80
N ASP A 288 -6.02 -5.27 -6.96
CA ASP A 288 -6.58 -6.38 -6.16
C ASP A 288 -6.40 -6.07 -4.66
N PRO A 289 -7.46 -6.19 -3.82
CA PRO A 289 -7.37 -5.88 -2.39
C PRO A 289 -6.33 -6.69 -1.60
N ARG A 290 -5.81 -7.79 -2.15
CA ARG A 290 -4.72 -8.58 -1.54
C ARG A 290 -3.34 -8.01 -1.85
N MET A 291 -3.22 -7.15 -2.86
CA MET A 291 -1.97 -6.53 -3.27
C MET A 291 -1.54 -5.44 -2.30
N PRO A 292 -0.23 -5.29 -2.03
CA PRO A 292 0.29 -4.23 -1.18
C PRO A 292 0.40 -2.88 -1.90
N THR A 293 -0.24 -2.74 -3.05
CA THR A 293 -0.29 -1.51 -3.84
C THR A 293 -1.17 -0.47 -3.17
N ILE A 294 -0.90 0.81 -3.40
CA ILE A 294 -1.74 1.89 -2.85
C ILE A 294 -3.16 1.81 -3.40
N CYS A 295 -3.31 1.52 -4.70
CA CYS A 295 -4.61 1.27 -5.31
C CYS A 295 -5.32 0.03 -4.75
N GLY A 296 -4.59 -1.06 -4.44
CA GLY A 296 -5.13 -2.25 -3.78
C GLY A 296 -5.60 -1.98 -2.36
N PHE A 297 -4.81 -1.26 -1.56
CA PHE A 297 -5.21 -0.79 -0.24
C PHE A 297 -6.44 0.11 -0.30
N ARG A 298 -6.47 1.05 -1.25
CA ARG A 298 -7.63 1.92 -1.51
C ARG A 298 -8.86 1.08 -1.79
N ARG A 299 -8.83 0.15 -2.76
CA ARG A 299 -9.96 -0.73 -3.10
C ARG A 299 -10.38 -1.66 -1.97
N ARG A 300 -9.44 -2.11 -1.12
CA ARG A 300 -9.72 -2.87 0.10
C ARG A 300 -10.54 -2.06 1.11
N GLY A 301 -10.49 -0.74 1.05
CA GLY A 301 -11.20 0.17 1.95
C GLY A 301 -10.31 0.84 2.99
N TYR A 302 -8.98 0.76 2.85
CA TYR A 302 -8.09 1.56 3.67
C TYR A 302 -8.34 3.05 3.42
N THR A 303 -8.07 3.86 4.42
CA THR A 303 -8.16 5.32 4.35
C THR A 303 -6.78 5.92 4.23
N PRO A 304 -6.63 7.06 3.54
CA PRO A 304 -5.33 7.71 3.45
C PRO A 304 -4.85 8.20 4.83
N GLU A 305 -5.76 8.59 5.72
CA GLU A 305 -5.48 8.93 7.12
C GLU A 305 -4.81 7.77 7.88
N SER A 306 -5.35 6.55 7.76
CA SER A 306 -4.79 5.37 8.43
C SER A 306 -3.37 5.04 7.96
N ILE A 307 -3.11 5.19 6.66
CA ILE A 307 -1.78 4.94 6.07
C ILE A 307 -0.80 6.03 6.50
N ARG A 308 -1.19 7.32 6.44
CA ARG A 308 -0.35 8.42 6.92
C ARG A 308 -0.01 8.25 8.41
N ARG A 309 -0.99 7.89 9.22
CA ARG A 309 -0.80 7.61 10.66
C ARG A 309 0.15 6.44 10.87
N PHE A 310 -0.04 5.34 10.17
CA PHE A 310 0.85 4.18 10.20
C PHE A 310 2.29 4.59 9.87
N CYS A 311 2.52 5.30 8.75
CA CYS A 311 3.84 5.78 8.37
C CYS A 311 4.48 6.71 9.40
N LYS A 312 3.68 7.57 10.07
CA LYS A 312 4.15 8.44 11.15
C LYS A 312 4.53 7.66 12.40
N GLU A 313 3.82 6.59 12.74
CA GLU A 313 4.06 5.84 13.98
C GLU A 313 5.19 4.80 13.87
N ILE A 314 5.42 4.20 12.70
CA ILE A 314 6.58 3.30 12.49
C ILE A 314 7.92 4.04 12.53
N GLY A 315 7.91 5.36 12.34
CA GLY A 315 9.09 6.21 12.39
C GLY A 315 10.09 6.00 11.25
N VAL A 316 11.22 6.69 11.36
CA VAL A 316 12.31 6.72 10.38
C VAL A 316 13.61 6.36 11.09
N ALA A 317 14.30 5.34 10.58
CA ALA A 317 15.54 4.83 11.17
C ALA A 317 16.52 4.40 10.06
N LYS A 318 17.79 4.16 10.42
CA LYS A 318 18.83 3.63 9.54
C LYS A 318 19.05 2.12 9.69
N SER A 319 18.16 1.42 10.38
CA SER A 319 18.20 -0.04 10.52
C SER A 319 16.93 -0.66 9.95
N ASP A 320 17.09 -1.67 9.12
CA ASP A 320 15.96 -2.42 8.59
C ASP A 320 15.15 -3.06 9.70
N SER A 321 13.83 -2.95 9.58
CA SER A 321 12.89 -3.57 10.50
C SER A 321 11.72 -4.16 9.73
N MET A 322 11.16 -5.22 10.30
CA MET A 322 9.93 -5.83 9.83
C MET A 322 8.78 -5.32 10.69
N VAL A 323 7.79 -4.72 10.04
CA VAL A 323 6.59 -4.22 10.69
C VAL A 323 5.46 -5.23 10.54
N GLU A 324 4.76 -5.49 11.64
CA GLU A 324 3.59 -6.36 11.67
C GLU A 324 2.40 -5.69 10.95
N VAL A 325 1.77 -6.40 10.00
CA VAL A 325 0.58 -5.92 9.27
C VAL A 325 -0.59 -5.61 10.22
N GLU A 326 -0.61 -6.27 11.37
CA GLU A 326 -1.55 -6.07 12.47
C GLU A 326 -1.51 -4.63 13.00
N PHE A 327 -0.34 -3.98 12.98
CA PHE A 327 -0.21 -2.58 13.39
C PHE A 327 -0.85 -1.63 12.36
N LEU A 328 -0.62 -1.87 11.07
CA LEU A 328 -1.31 -1.15 9.99
C LEU A 328 -2.83 -1.30 10.09
N GLN A 329 -3.30 -2.53 10.37
CA GLN A 329 -4.72 -2.82 10.61
C GLN A 329 -5.25 -2.13 11.88
N HIS A 330 -4.43 -2.03 12.93
CA HIS A 330 -4.79 -1.31 14.16
C HIS A 330 -5.04 0.18 13.89
N CYS A 331 -4.15 0.87 13.18
CA CYS A 331 -4.34 2.27 12.79
C CYS A 331 -5.66 2.48 12.06
N LEU A 332 -6.01 1.58 11.14
CA LEU A 332 -7.27 1.62 10.39
C LEU A 332 -8.49 1.35 11.28
N ARG A 333 -8.45 0.33 12.15
CA ARG A 333 -9.56 -0.01 13.06
C ARG A 333 -9.92 1.17 13.97
N GLU A 334 -8.92 1.86 14.51
CA GLU A 334 -9.17 3.00 15.40
C GLU A 334 -9.86 4.17 14.69
N GLU A 335 -9.52 4.40 13.42
CA GLU A 335 -10.17 5.42 12.62
C GLU A 335 -11.61 5.01 12.26
N LEU A 336 -11.78 3.82 11.68
CA LEU A 336 -13.10 3.34 11.24
C LEU A 336 -14.05 3.13 12.41
N ASN A 337 -13.55 2.84 13.62
CA ASN A 337 -14.39 2.79 14.82
C ASN A 337 -15.08 4.14 15.08
N LYS A 338 -14.42 5.25 14.77
CA LYS A 338 -14.96 6.60 14.98
C LYS A 338 -15.81 7.08 13.81
N THR A 339 -15.53 6.64 12.58
CA THR A 339 -16.12 7.23 11.37
C THR A 339 -17.12 6.33 10.64
N ALA A 340 -17.01 5.01 10.73
CA ALA A 340 -17.84 4.10 9.93
C ALA A 340 -19.24 3.93 10.52
N GLN A 341 -20.26 3.94 9.68
CA GLN A 341 -21.62 3.60 10.11
C GLN A 341 -21.74 2.09 10.34
N ARG A 342 -22.57 1.69 11.30
CA ARG A 342 -22.81 0.28 11.62
C ARG A 342 -24.03 -0.21 10.86
N GLY A 343 -23.92 -1.43 10.33
CA GLY A 343 -25.03 -2.14 9.71
C GLY A 343 -25.00 -3.62 10.07
N MET A 344 -26.15 -4.28 9.98
CA MET A 344 -26.27 -5.72 10.12
C MET A 344 -26.16 -6.37 8.74
N ALA A 345 -25.30 -7.37 8.68
CA ALA A 345 -25.08 -8.22 7.52
C ALA A 345 -24.93 -9.65 8.04
N VAL A 346 -25.76 -10.54 7.52
CA VAL A 346 -25.72 -11.97 7.80
C VAL A 346 -24.93 -12.63 6.67
N LEU A 347 -23.69 -13.01 6.94
CA LEU A 347 -22.77 -13.51 5.91
C LEU A 347 -23.05 -14.96 5.54
N ARG A 348 -23.47 -15.78 6.50
CA ARG A 348 -23.85 -17.18 6.28
C ARG A 348 -25.25 -17.41 6.84
N PRO A 349 -26.31 -17.11 6.06
CA PRO A 349 -27.67 -17.10 6.57
C PRO A 349 -28.15 -18.46 7.05
N LEU A 350 -28.78 -18.46 8.22
CA LEU A 350 -29.60 -19.52 8.77
C LEU A 350 -30.99 -18.95 9.06
N LYS A 351 -32.02 -19.57 8.47
CA LYS A 351 -33.40 -19.11 8.60
C LYS A 351 -33.93 -19.35 10.01
N VAL A 352 -34.65 -18.37 10.55
CA VAL A 352 -35.36 -18.44 11.82
C VAL A 352 -36.79 -17.98 11.62
N VAL A 353 -37.76 -18.77 12.10
CA VAL A 353 -39.18 -18.41 12.09
C VAL A 353 -39.66 -18.20 13.52
N LEU A 354 -40.22 -17.03 13.79
CA LEU A 354 -40.79 -16.64 15.07
C LEU A 354 -42.26 -17.11 15.14
N GLU A 355 -42.52 -18.22 15.83
CA GLU A 355 -43.80 -18.94 15.76
C GLU A 355 -44.97 -18.14 16.34
N ASN A 356 -44.73 -17.44 17.45
CA ASN A 356 -45.73 -16.62 18.15
C ASN A 356 -45.70 -15.15 17.70
N TRP A 357 -45.04 -14.84 16.57
CA TRP A 357 -45.09 -13.50 15.98
C TRP A 357 -46.48 -13.25 15.38
N PRO A 358 -47.15 -12.12 15.67
CA PRO A 358 -48.47 -11.84 15.12
C PRO A 358 -48.44 -11.80 13.58
N ASP A 359 -49.40 -12.46 12.95
CA ASP A 359 -49.51 -12.44 11.49
C ASP A 359 -49.70 -10.99 10.98
N ASP A 360 -49.07 -10.67 9.85
CA ASP A 360 -49.06 -9.35 9.20
C ASP A 360 -48.51 -8.17 10.04
N PHE A 361 -47.96 -8.42 11.23
CA PHE A 361 -47.29 -7.39 12.03
C PHE A 361 -45.84 -7.20 11.58
N ILE A 362 -45.49 -5.94 11.27
CA ILE A 362 -44.11 -5.50 11.01
C ILE A 362 -43.81 -4.40 12.01
N ASP A 363 -42.75 -4.59 12.80
CA ASP A 363 -42.29 -3.55 13.73
C ASP A 363 -41.13 -2.75 13.12
N GLU A 364 -41.05 -1.49 13.50
CA GLU A 364 -39.99 -0.56 13.09
C GLU A 364 -39.23 -0.08 14.33
N LEU A 365 -37.93 -0.38 14.36
CA LEU A 365 -37.05 -0.22 15.51
C LEU A 365 -35.99 0.83 15.19
N ASP A 366 -35.60 1.61 16.20
CA ASP A 366 -34.48 2.55 16.09
C ASP A 366 -33.16 1.83 16.34
N ALA A 367 -32.23 1.99 15.40
CA ALA A 367 -30.87 1.49 15.49
C ALA A 367 -29.87 2.64 15.35
N GLU A 368 -29.01 2.77 16.34
CA GLU A 368 -27.90 3.73 16.31
C GLU A 368 -26.94 3.44 15.16
N ASN A 369 -26.53 4.49 14.44
CA ASN A 369 -25.61 4.36 13.30
C ASN A 369 -24.16 4.22 13.76
N ASN A 370 -23.72 4.97 14.77
CA ASN A 370 -22.37 4.86 15.31
C ASN A 370 -22.31 5.27 16.79
N PRO A 371 -22.01 4.34 17.72
CA PRO A 371 -21.93 4.65 19.15
C PRO A 371 -20.76 5.56 19.54
N GLU A 372 -19.77 5.72 18.67
CA GLU A 372 -18.60 6.59 18.88
C GLU A 372 -18.78 7.98 18.25
N ASP A 373 -19.93 8.23 17.60
CA ASP A 373 -20.28 9.52 16.99
C ASP A 373 -21.72 9.91 17.33
N GLU A 374 -21.86 10.81 18.30
CA GLU A 374 -23.14 11.34 18.77
C GLU A 374 -23.96 12.03 17.65
N ASN A 375 -23.31 12.47 16.57
CA ASN A 375 -23.97 13.12 15.44
C ASN A 375 -24.38 12.15 14.32
N SER A 376 -24.03 10.87 14.44
CA SER A 376 -24.32 9.86 13.41
C SER A 376 -25.81 9.53 13.25
N GLY A 377 -26.62 9.92 14.25
CA GLY A 377 -28.05 9.70 14.28
C GLY A 377 -28.46 8.23 14.34
N ASN A 378 -29.76 7.99 14.08
CA ASN A 378 -30.35 6.67 14.08
C ASN A 378 -30.91 6.33 12.70
N ARG A 379 -30.98 5.04 12.38
CA ARG A 379 -31.72 4.50 11.24
C ARG A 379 -32.87 3.62 11.73
N LYS A 380 -33.86 3.44 10.86
CA LYS A 380 -34.97 2.52 11.10
C LYS A 380 -34.61 1.13 10.58
N VAL A 381 -34.83 0.11 11.41
CA VAL A 381 -34.68 -1.30 11.07
C VAL A 381 -36.01 -2.00 11.29
N ARG A 382 -36.45 -2.79 10.32
CA ARG A 382 -37.73 -3.50 10.37
C ARG A 382 -37.56 -4.97 10.71
N ILE A 383 -38.54 -5.53 11.41
CA ILE A 383 -38.60 -6.95 11.75
C ILE A 383 -40.00 -7.50 11.52
N GLY A 384 -40.06 -8.77 11.13
CA GLY A 384 -41.28 -9.54 11.05
C GLY A 384 -41.02 -11.01 11.40
N LYS A 385 -41.98 -11.87 11.03
CA LYS A 385 -42.02 -13.29 11.41
C LYS A 385 -40.78 -14.11 11.01
N GLU A 386 -40.19 -13.83 9.86
CA GLU A 386 -39.05 -14.59 9.33
C GLU A 386 -37.78 -13.72 9.32
N ILE A 387 -36.72 -14.19 9.98
CA ILE A 387 -35.42 -13.52 10.01
C ILE A 387 -34.30 -14.49 9.65
N TYR A 388 -33.12 -13.95 9.40
CA TYR A 388 -31.89 -14.69 9.26
C TYR A 388 -30.90 -14.28 10.34
N ILE A 389 -30.15 -15.26 10.84
CA ILE A 389 -29.00 -15.08 11.74
C ILE A 389 -27.78 -15.75 11.12
N GLU A 390 -26.59 -15.54 11.70
CA GLU A 390 -25.43 -16.32 11.28
C GLU A 390 -25.60 -17.79 11.62
N ARG A 391 -25.21 -18.66 10.70
CA ARG A 391 -25.13 -20.10 10.92
C ARG A 391 -24.27 -20.46 12.14
N GLU A 392 -23.18 -19.72 12.36
CA GLU A 392 -22.28 -19.92 13.52
C GLU A 392 -22.85 -19.40 14.86
N ASP A 393 -23.97 -18.68 14.83
CA ASP A 393 -24.66 -18.23 16.05
C ASP A 393 -25.62 -19.28 16.62
N PHE A 394 -25.75 -20.43 15.96
CA PHE A 394 -26.50 -21.58 16.45
C PHE A 394 -25.59 -22.79 16.69
N MET A 395 -25.81 -23.50 17.80
CA MET A 395 -25.15 -24.77 18.09
C MET A 395 -26.12 -25.66 18.84
N GLU A 396 -26.37 -26.86 18.31
CA GLU A 396 -27.28 -27.85 18.90
C GLU A 396 -26.75 -28.34 20.25
N ASP A 397 -25.46 -28.68 20.29
CA ASP A 397 -24.73 -29.08 21.49
C ASP A 397 -23.73 -27.98 21.91
N PRO A 398 -24.17 -26.96 22.69
CA PRO A 398 -23.34 -25.79 22.98
C PRO A 398 -22.14 -26.14 23.87
N VAL A 399 -20.93 -25.88 23.36
CA VAL A 399 -19.70 -25.96 24.15
C VAL A 399 -19.70 -24.95 25.31
N LYS A 400 -18.94 -25.24 26.37
CA LYS A 400 -18.78 -24.33 27.52
C LYS A 400 -18.32 -22.95 27.05
N GLY A 401 -19.03 -21.90 27.45
CA GLY A 401 -18.74 -20.51 27.05
C GLY A 401 -19.36 -20.07 25.73
N PHE A 402 -20.12 -20.94 25.05
CA PHE A 402 -21.00 -20.52 23.97
C PHE A 402 -22.16 -19.71 24.58
N PHE A 403 -22.36 -18.46 24.13
CA PHE A 403 -23.40 -17.57 24.65
C PHE A 403 -24.55 -17.27 23.67
N ARG A 404 -24.49 -17.85 22.46
CA ARG A 404 -25.48 -17.63 21.40
C ARG A 404 -26.61 -18.67 21.47
N LEU A 405 -27.35 -18.83 20.38
CA LEU A 405 -28.58 -19.59 20.31
C LEU A 405 -28.30 -21.10 20.34
N ALA A 406 -29.05 -21.82 21.16
CA ALA A 406 -29.00 -23.28 21.28
C ALA A 406 -30.41 -23.77 21.63
N PRO A 407 -30.71 -25.07 21.50
CA PRO A 407 -32.00 -25.62 21.92
C PRO A 407 -32.37 -25.18 23.34
N ASP A 408 -33.60 -24.72 23.52
CA ASP A 408 -34.14 -24.20 24.79
C ASP A 408 -33.41 -22.99 25.41
N ARG A 409 -32.57 -22.31 24.64
CA ARG A 409 -31.82 -21.14 25.11
C ARG A 409 -32.33 -19.84 24.53
N GLU A 410 -32.23 -18.79 25.34
CA GLU A 410 -32.59 -17.43 24.98
C GLU A 410 -31.40 -16.61 24.52
N VAL A 411 -31.62 -15.77 23.52
CA VAL A 411 -30.64 -14.81 23.00
C VAL A 411 -31.33 -13.50 22.63
N ARG A 412 -30.59 -12.40 22.71
CA ARG A 412 -31.07 -11.08 22.31
C ARG A 412 -30.78 -10.85 20.82
N LEU A 413 -31.77 -10.38 20.08
CA LEU A 413 -31.57 -9.77 18.77
C LEU A 413 -31.23 -8.30 18.97
N LYS A 414 -30.12 -7.83 18.38
CA LYS A 414 -29.65 -6.45 18.52
C LYS A 414 -30.76 -5.47 18.08
N TYR A 415 -31.08 -4.49 18.94
CA TYR A 415 -32.16 -3.49 18.81
C TYR A 415 -33.60 -4.02 18.80
N ALA A 416 -33.81 -5.33 18.84
CA ALA A 416 -35.13 -5.95 18.63
C ALA A 416 -35.65 -6.64 19.87
N TYR A 417 -35.74 -7.97 19.89
CA TYR A 417 -36.40 -8.75 20.93
C TYR A 417 -35.50 -9.87 21.47
N ILE A 418 -35.91 -10.49 22.56
CA ILE A 418 -35.34 -11.75 23.07
C ILE A 418 -36.09 -12.91 22.43
N ILE A 419 -35.36 -13.86 21.86
CA ILE A 419 -35.91 -15.06 21.23
C ILE A 419 -35.40 -16.33 21.94
N LYS A 420 -36.21 -17.40 21.90
CA LYS A 420 -35.88 -18.72 22.43
C LYS A 420 -36.02 -19.79 21.35
N CYS A 421 -34.99 -20.62 21.15
CA CYS A 421 -35.06 -21.74 20.21
C CYS A 421 -35.95 -22.86 20.76
N LYS A 422 -36.91 -23.33 19.97
CA LYS A 422 -37.84 -24.41 20.29
C LYS A 422 -37.56 -25.68 19.50
N GLU A 423 -37.39 -25.53 18.18
CA GLU A 423 -37.24 -26.65 17.27
C GLU A 423 -36.12 -26.37 16.25
N VAL A 424 -35.45 -27.44 15.84
CA VAL A 424 -34.35 -27.42 14.88
C VAL A 424 -34.79 -28.28 13.69
N ILE A 425 -34.95 -27.65 12.54
CA ILE A 425 -35.33 -28.34 11.30
C ILE A 425 -34.05 -28.66 10.51
N LYS A 426 -33.92 -29.94 10.14
CA LYS A 426 -32.78 -30.47 9.40
C LYS A 426 -33.22 -30.96 8.01
N ASP A 427 -32.31 -30.89 7.05
CA ASP A 427 -32.51 -31.50 5.74
C ASP A 427 -32.22 -33.02 5.74
N GLU A 428 -32.31 -33.64 4.56
CA GLU A 428 -32.05 -35.06 4.35
C GLU A 428 -30.61 -35.49 4.68
N ASN A 429 -29.66 -34.55 4.71
CA ASN A 429 -28.26 -34.79 5.05
C ASN A 429 -27.97 -34.53 6.54
N GLY A 430 -28.97 -34.10 7.31
CA GLY A 430 -28.83 -33.76 8.72
C GLY A 430 -28.32 -32.34 8.98
N GLU A 431 -28.21 -31.50 7.95
CA GLU A 431 -27.79 -30.10 8.09
C GLU A 431 -28.92 -29.22 8.58
N VAL A 432 -28.63 -28.30 9.49
CA VAL A 432 -29.64 -27.39 10.05
C VAL A 432 -30.01 -26.34 9.01
N VAL A 433 -31.28 -26.33 8.59
CA VAL A 433 -31.77 -25.42 7.54
C VAL A 433 -32.67 -24.32 8.09
N GLU A 434 -33.37 -24.57 9.19
CA GLU A 434 -34.30 -23.63 9.79
C GLU A 434 -34.42 -23.85 11.30
N LEU A 435 -34.59 -22.75 12.05
CA LEU A 435 -34.89 -22.78 13.48
C LEU A 435 -36.29 -22.23 13.72
N ARG A 436 -37.07 -22.92 14.56
CA ARG A 436 -38.33 -22.39 15.09
C ARG A 436 -38.08 -21.80 16.47
N CYS A 437 -38.42 -20.53 16.62
CA CYS A 437 -38.19 -19.79 17.86
C CYS A 437 -39.47 -19.13 18.35
N THR A 438 -39.56 -18.91 19.66
CA THR A 438 -40.56 -18.02 20.26
C THR A 438 -39.94 -16.69 20.62
N VAL A 439 -40.67 -15.59 20.48
CA VAL A 439 -40.27 -14.23 20.85
C VAL A 439 -40.96 -13.79 22.13
N ASP A 440 -40.25 -13.05 22.98
CA ASP A 440 -40.83 -12.30 24.09
C ASP A 440 -41.23 -10.89 23.61
N MET A 441 -42.52 -10.64 23.37
CA MET A 441 -42.99 -9.35 22.83
C MET A 441 -42.84 -8.19 23.81
N ASP A 442 -42.74 -8.46 25.11
CA ASP A 442 -42.51 -7.42 26.13
C ASP A 442 -41.04 -6.96 26.15
N SER A 443 -40.15 -7.66 25.45
CA SER A 443 -38.72 -7.35 25.36
C SER A 443 -38.33 -6.41 24.21
N ARG A 444 -39.28 -5.63 23.67
CA ARG A 444 -39.05 -4.69 22.56
C ARG A 444 -37.90 -3.72 22.89
N GLY A 445 -36.90 -3.64 22.03
CA GLY A 445 -35.65 -2.90 22.23
C GLY A 445 -34.51 -3.75 22.80
N GLY A 446 -34.78 -4.98 23.24
CA GLY A 446 -33.82 -5.98 23.68
C GLY A 446 -33.67 -6.08 25.20
N ASP A 447 -34.40 -5.30 25.98
CA ASP A 447 -34.38 -5.38 27.44
C ASP A 447 -35.34 -6.45 27.96
N ALA A 448 -34.99 -7.07 29.07
CA ALA A 448 -35.84 -8.06 29.73
C ALA A 448 -36.57 -7.39 30.92
N PRO A 449 -37.87 -7.07 30.82
CA PRO A 449 -38.58 -6.32 31.86
C PRO A 449 -38.64 -7.04 33.21
N ASP A 450 -38.55 -8.38 33.18
CA ASP A 450 -38.50 -9.27 34.35
C ASP A 450 -37.11 -9.36 35.00
N GLY A 451 -36.09 -8.70 34.44
CA GLY A 451 -34.74 -8.63 34.96
C GLY A 451 -33.87 -9.87 34.68
N ARG A 452 -34.33 -10.83 33.86
CA ARG A 452 -33.52 -12.01 33.53
C ARG A 452 -32.29 -11.64 32.71
N LYS A 453 -31.16 -12.31 32.98
CA LYS A 453 -29.88 -12.01 32.34
C LYS A 453 -29.71 -12.79 31.04
N ILE A 454 -29.79 -12.09 29.90
CA ILE A 454 -29.45 -12.63 28.58
C ILE A 454 -27.97 -12.42 28.30
N LYS A 455 -27.25 -13.51 28.01
CA LYS A 455 -25.78 -13.51 27.88
C LYS A 455 -25.26 -13.22 26.47
N GLY A 456 -26.09 -13.42 25.44
CA GLY A 456 -25.69 -13.27 24.04
C GLY A 456 -26.56 -12.27 23.31
N THR A 457 -25.95 -11.53 22.38
CA THR A 457 -26.63 -10.62 21.46
C THR A 457 -26.19 -10.94 20.04
N LEU A 458 -27.16 -11.15 19.13
CA LEU A 458 -26.94 -11.46 17.73
C LEU A 458 -27.35 -10.29 16.85
N HIS A 459 -26.62 -10.09 15.75
CA HIS A 459 -27.15 -9.34 14.61
C HIS A 459 -28.02 -10.27 13.78
N TRP A 460 -28.86 -9.69 12.93
CA TRP A 460 -29.88 -10.41 12.17
C TRP A 460 -30.30 -9.60 10.95
N ALA A 461 -30.99 -10.24 10.01
CA ALA A 461 -31.58 -9.58 8.85
C ALA A 461 -33.03 -10.06 8.66
N TRP A 462 -33.95 -9.13 8.39
CA TRP A 462 -35.36 -9.49 8.16
C TRP A 462 -35.56 -10.05 6.75
N ALA A 463 -36.20 -11.21 6.63
CA ALA A 463 -36.40 -11.87 5.33
C ALA A 463 -37.24 -11.05 4.33
N GLY A 464 -38.13 -10.17 4.81
CA GLY A 464 -39.03 -9.38 3.96
C GLY A 464 -38.37 -8.23 3.21
N GLU A 465 -37.24 -7.71 3.70
CA GLU A 465 -36.52 -6.58 3.08
C GLU A 465 -35.02 -6.83 2.92
N ALA A 466 -34.45 -7.90 3.49
CA ALA A 466 -33.02 -8.19 3.35
C ALA A 466 -32.61 -8.28 1.88
N VAL A 467 -31.49 -7.63 1.55
CA VAL A 467 -30.95 -7.61 0.19
C VAL A 467 -29.83 -8.64 0.09
N LYS A 468 -29.83 -9.42 -0.98
CA LYS A 468 -28.74 -10.35 -1.28
C LYS A 468 -27.50 -9.57 -1.73
N ALA A 469 -26.34 -9.92 -1.20
CA ALA A 469 -25.08 -9.25 -1.50
C ALA A 469 -23.94 -10.26 -1.65
N THR A 470 -22.94 -9.87 -2.45
CA THR A 470 -21.66 -10.58 -2.51
C THR A 470 -20.70 -9.97 -1.50
N VAL A 471 -20.07 -10.80 -0.67
CA VAL A 471 -19.09 -10.37 0.33
C VAL A 471 -17.76 -11.06 0.10
N ASN A 472 -16.72 -10.27 -0.15
CA ASN A 472 -15.36 -10.73 -0.37
C ASN A 472 -14.58 -10.66 0.95
N LEU A 473 -14.24 -11.81 1.52
CA LEU A 473 -13.46 -11.90 2.75
C LEU A 473 -11.98 -12.06 2.42
N TYR A 474 -11.22 -10.98 2.58
CA TYR A 474 -9.78 -10.97 2.31
C TYR A 474 -8.94 -11.39 3.51
N GLY A 475 -7.98 -12.27 3.27
CA GLY A 475 -6.94 -12.71 4.21
C GLY A 475 -5.58 -12.06 3.94
N HIS A 476 -4.52 -12.76 4.35
CA HIS A 476 -3.17 -12.49 3.87
C HIS A 476 -2.98 -13.17 2.52
N LEU A 477 -2.14 -12.61 1.65
CA LEU A 477 -1.83 -13.25 0.37
C LEU A 477 -0.87 -14.43 0.57
N PHE A 478 0.03 -14.31 1.54
CA PHE A 478 1.02 -15.32 1.88
C PHE A 478 0.81 -15.88 3.28
N THR A 479 1.15 -17.15 3.46
CA THR A 479 1.13 -17.88 4.72
C THR A 479 2.42 -17.67 5.53
N LEU A 480 3.53 -17.36 4.85
CA LEU A 480 4.82 -17.10 5.47
C LEU A 480 4.87 -15.65 6.01
N LYS A 481 5.19 -15.53 7.30
CA LYS A 481 5.23 -14.23 8.00
C LYS A 481 6.29 -13.30 7.42
N ASN A 482 7.48 -13.82 7.13
CA ASN A 482 8.55 -13.07 6.49
C ASN A 482 8.91 -13.74 5.16
N MET A 483 8.55 -13.12 4.05
CA MET A 483 8.86 -13.63 2.71
C MET A 483 10.35 -13.65 2.37
N SER A 484 11.21 -13.03 3.20
CA SER A 484 12.67 -13.14 3.05
C SER A 484 13.22 -14.44 3.65
N ASP A 485 12.43 -15.14 4.48
CA ASP A 485 12.81 -16.40 5.13
C ASP A 485 12.34 -17.63 4.31
N MET A 486 12.05 -17.46 3.02
CA MET A 486 11.69 -18.56 2.14
C MET A 486 12.81 -19.61 2.12
N GLU A 487 12.41 -20.88 2.21
CA GLU A 487 13.36 -21.99 2.20
C GLU A 487 14.06 -22.13 0.84
N GLU A 488 15.32 -22.55 0.86
CA GLU A 488 16.09 -22.79 -0.36
C GLU A 488 15.40 -23.85 -1.24
N GLY A 489 15.21 -23.53 -2.52
CA GLY A 489 14.53 -24.41 -3.49
C GLY A 489 13.00 -24.26 -3.54
N LYS A 490 12.39 -23.45 -2.68
CA LYS A 490 10.97 -23.05 -2.78
C LYS A 490 10.81 -21.71 -3.50
N ASP A 491 9.63 -21.44 -4.03
CA ASP A 491 9.25 -20.13 -4.59
C ASP A 491 8.06 -19.53 -3.84
N TYR A 492 7.70 -18.28 -4.15
CA TYR A 492 6.59 -17.57 -3.49
C TYR A 492 5.25 -18.29 -3.64
N GLU A 493 5.08 -19.10 -4.70
CA GLU A 493 3.87 -19.86 -4.99
C GLU A 493 3.57 -20.91 -3.91
N ASP A 494 4.61 -21.50 -3.32
CA ASP A 494 4.50 -22.49 -2.24
C ASP A 494 3.91 -21.91 -0.95
N TYR A 495 3.90 -20.58 -0.84
CA TYR A 495 3.46 -19.86 0.34
C TYR A 495 2.16 -19.08 0.12
N LEU A 496 1.50 -19.19 -1.04
CA LEU A 496 0.21 -18.55 -1.28
C LEU A 496 -0.86 -19.10 -0.32
N ASP A 497 -1.65 -18.21 0.28
CA ASP A 497 -2.78 -18.61 1.12
C ASP A 497 -4.01 -18.91 0.24
N PRO A 498 -4.50 -20.16 0.18
CA PRO A 498 -5.72 -20.49 -0.58
C PRO A 498 -6.97 -19.81 0.00
N ASN A 499 -6.91 -19.33 1.25
CA ASN A 499 -7.96 -18.56 1.91
C ASN A 499 -7.70 -17.04 1.87
N SER A 500 -6.78 -16.57 1.02
CA SER A 500 -6.51 -15.15 0.81
C SER A 500 -7.73 -14.37 0.32
N LEU A 501 -8.67 -15.05 -0.35
CA LEU A 501 -9.99 -14.54 -0.73
C LEU A 501 -11.03 -15.65 -0.58
N VAL A 502 -12.09 -15.39 0.19
CA VAL A 502 -13.30 -16.20 0.24
C VAL A 502 -14.49 -15.34 -0.19
N VAL A 503 -15.18 -15.74 -1.26
CA VAL A 503 -16.35 -15.04 -1.79
C VAL A 503 -17.62 -15.70 -1.24
N LEU A 504 -18.50 -14.90 -0.64
CA LEU A 504 -19.82 -15.32 -0.17
C LEU A 504 -20.88 -14.65 -1.04
N GLU A 505 -21.62 -15.42 -1.83
CA GLU A 505 -22.61 -14.87 -2.78
C GLU A 505 -24.02 -14.71 -2.18
N ASP A 506 -24.28 -15.40 -1.06
CA ASP A 506 -25.60 -15.49 -0.43
C ASP A 506 -25.70 -14.70 0.88
N ALA A 507 -24.84 -13.70 1.08
CA ALA A 507 -24.94 -12.83 2.25
C ALA A 507 -26.24 -11.99 2.17
N LEU A 508 -26.85 -11.73 3.33
CA LEU A 508 -28.05 -10.93 3.47
C LEU A 508 -27.76 -9.67 4.27
N ILE A 509 -27.96 -8.50 3.67
CA ILE A 509 -27.65 -7.20 4.28
C ILE A 509 -28.93 -6.37 4.53
N GLU A 510 -28.84 -5.42 5.46
CA GLU A 510 -29.88 -4.40 5.62
C GLU A 510 -30.07 -3.59 4.31
N PRO A 511 -31.30 -3.15 3.99
CA PRO A 511 -31.60 -2.36 2.79
C PRO A 511 -30.78 -1.08 2.65
N ILE A 512 -30.42 -0.45 3.77
CA ILE A 512 -29.64 0.79 3.75
C ILE A 512 -28.23 0.57 3.22
N LEU A 513 -27.65 -0.60 3.47
CA LEU A 513 -26.32 -0.96 3.00
C LEU A 513 -26.32 -1.15 1.48
N ALA A 514 -27.39 -1.67 0.89
CA ALA A 514 -27.51 -1.80 -0.56
C ALA A 514 -27.44 -0.44 -1.28
N LYS A 515 -27.77 0.67 -0.59
CA LYS A 515 -27.69 2.03 -1.16
C LYS A 515 -26.31 2.68 -1.01
N ALA A 516 -25.32 1.96 -0.48
CA ALA A 516 -23.96 2.43 -0.35
C ALA A 516 -23.39 2.84 -1.71
N LYS A 517 -22.74 3.99 -1.75
CA LYS A 517 -21.93 4.38 -2.91
C LYS A 517 -20.63 3.58 -2.91
N PRO A 518 -20.01 3.36 -4.08
CA PRO A 518 -18.67 2.80 -4.13
C PRO A 518 -17.73 3.54 -3.16
N MET A 519 -16.94 2.78 -2.42
CA MET A 519 -16.00 3.25 -1.39
C MET A 519 -16.59 3.75 -0.07
N ASP A 520 -17.92 3.70 0.10
CA ASP A 520 -18.53 3.89 1.42
C ASP A 520 -18.14 2.75 2.37
N LYS A 521 -17.90 3.11 3.63
CA LYS A 521 -17.35 2.20 4.64
C LYS A 521 -18.35 1.97 5.76
N PHE A 522 -18.49 0.72 6.14
CA PHE A 522 -19.41 0.29 7.19
C PHE A 522 -18.74 -0.69 8.14
N GLN A 523 -19.13 -0.66 9.40
CA GLN A 523 -18.90 -1.78 10.28
C GLN A 523 -20.07 -2.75 10.15
N PHE A 524 -19.82 -3.94 9.61
CA PHE A 524 -20.77 -5.04 9.75
C PHE A 524 -20.65 -5.58 11.17
N MET A 525 -21.75 -5.48 11.92
CA MET A 525 -21.76 -5.80 13.35
C MET A 525 -21.18 -7.19 13.61
N ARG A 526 -20.29 -7.27 14.60
CA ARG A 526 -19.59 -8.50 15.04
C ARG A 526 -18.61 -9.13 14.04
N HIS A 527 -18.58 -8.68 12.78
CA HIS A 527 -17.66 -9.19 11.75
C HIS A 527 -16.40 -8.35 11.63
N GLY A 528 -16.55 -7.11 11.15
CA GLY A 528 -15.44 -6.30 10.68
C GLY A 528 -15.90 -5.00 10.05
N TYR A 529 -14.93 -4.29 9.51
CA TYR A 529 -15.17 -3.14 8.65
C TYR A 529 -15.12 -3.60 7.20
N PHE A 530 -16.08 -3.09 6.43
CA PHE A 530 -16.31 -3.43 5.05
C PHE A 530 -16.42 -2.15 4.22
N CYS A 531 -16.07 -2.27 2.96
CA CYS A 531 -16.15 -1.20 1.98
C CYS A 531 -16.97 -1.67 0.78
N ALA A 532 -17.88 -0.84 0.27
CA ALA A 532 -18.52 -1.11 -1.01
C ALA A 532 -17.48 -1.09 -2.13
N ASP A 533 -17.36 -2.16 -2.91
CA ASP A 533 -16.38 -2.26 -4.00
C ASP A 533 -16.71 -1.26 -5.13
N TYR A 534 -15.71 -0.94 -5.98
CA TYR A 534 -15.91 -0.11 -7.17
C TYR A 534 -17.02 -0.60 -8.09
N CYS A 535 -17.19 -1.92 -8.17
CA CYS A 535 -18.22 -2.55 -8.99
C CYS A 535 -19.58 -2.72 -8.27
N SER A 536 -19.70 -2.26 -7.02
CA SER A 536 -20.94 -2.37 -6.25
C SER A 536 -22.04 -1.48 -6.83
N THR A 537 -23.24 -2.04 -6.93
CA THR A 537 -24.46 -1.33 -7.37
C THR A 537 -25.61 -1.64 -6.42
N PRO A 538 -26.67 -0.82 -6.38
CA PRO A 538 -27.84 -1.13 -5.54
C PRO A 538 -28.50 -2.48 -5.84
N GLU A 539 -28.47 -2.92 -7.10
CA GLU A 539 -29.03 -4.19 -7.55
C GLU A 539 -28.09 -5.38 -7.29
N LYS A 540 -26.78 -5.11 -7.27
CA LYS A 540 -25.73 -6.10 -6.97
C LYS A 540 -24.73 -5.52 -5.98
N PRO A 541 -25.08 -5.46 -4.69
CA PRO A 541 -24.17 -4.95 -3.68
C PRO A 541 -22.97 -5.87 -3.50
N ILE A 542 -21.77 -5.31 -3.56
CA ILE A 542 -20.51 -6.03 -3.36
C ILE A 542 -19.72 -5.35 -2.25
N PHE A 543 -19.38 -6.09 -1.21
CA PHE A 543 -18.63 -5.58 -0.07
C PHE A 543 -17.30 -6.32 0.11
N ASN A 544 -16.23 -5.56 0.24
CA ASN A 544 -14.90 -6.05 0.56
C ASN A 544 -14.66 -5.97 2.07
N LEU A 545 -14.24 -7.05 2.70
CA LEU A 545 -13.73 -7.00 4.07
C LEU A 545 -12.43 -6.19 4.08
N THR A 546 -12.51 -5.00 4.66
CA THR A 546 -11.35 -4.14 4.84
C THR A 546 -10.45 -4.70 5.94
N VAL A 547 -11.02 -4.90 7.13
CA VAL A 547 -10.32 -5.43 8.31
C VAL A 547 -11.30 -6.03 9.32
N SER A 548 -10.96 -7.16 9.94
CA SER A 548 -11.78 -7.79 11.00
C SER A 548 -11.81 -6.96 12.29
N LEU A 549 -12.81 -7.16 13.17
CA LEU A 549 -12.89 -6.41 14.45
C LEU A 549 -11.79 -6.76 15.46
N LYS A 550 -11.31 -7.99 15.42
CA LYS A 550 -10.22 -8.50 16.24
C LYS A 550 -9.27 -9.27 15.36
N ASP A 551 -8.04 -9.38 15.82
CA ASP A 551 -7.05 -10.20 15.16
C ASP A 551 -7.51 -11.66 15.14
N SER A 552 -7.93 -12.14 13.97
CA SER A 552 -8.51 -13.48 13.81
C SER A 552 -7.44 -14.54 13.51
N TRP A 553 -6.21 -14.11 13.22
CA TRP A 553 -5.14 -15.01 12.77
C TRP A 553 -4.62 -15.93 13.89
N GLU A 554 -4.51 -15.43 15.12
CA GLU A 554 -4.21 -16.30 16.28
C GLU A 554 -5.30 -17.34 16.56
N ARG A 555 -6.54 -17.08 16.13
CA ARG A 555 -7.67 -17.99 16.33
C ARG A 555 -7.71 -19.12 15.31
N ARG A 556 -7.34 -18.86 14.05
CA ARG A 556 -7.27 -19.88 12.98
C ARG A 556 -6.13 -20.87 13.17
N LYS A 557 -5.05 -20.53 13.89
CA LYS A 557 -4.01 -21.51 14.30
C LYS A 557 -4.46 -22.47 15.41
N ARG A 558 -5.61 -22.24 16.03
CA ARG A 558 -6.14 -23.01 17.18
C ARG A 558 -7.41 -23.81 16.87
N GLN A 559 -7.85 -23.81 15.62
CA GLN A 559 -8.85 -24.73 15.06
C GLN A 559 -8.15 -25.58 14.01
#